data_AF-A0A0J9YB42-F1
#
_entry.id   AF-A0A0J9YB42-F1
#
_cell.length_a   1.000
_cell.length_b   1.000
_cell.length_c   1.000
_cell.angle_alpha   90.00
_cell.angle_beta   90.00
_cell.angle_gamma   90.00
#
_symmetry.space_group_name_H-M   'P 1'
#
loop_
_entity.id
_entity.type
_entity.pdbx_description
1 polymer ?
#
loop_
_entity_poly.entity_id
_entity_poly.type
_entity_poly.pdbx_seq_one_letter_code
_entity_poly.pdbx_strand_id
1 'polypeptide(L)'
;MASENNTGSNRDDQNATQIQPMKKWKSVSDIYEPRRLTVTLSEGTLSLPHHLVCNETIGVLEENEKLKAELFNLKIQLLLYIDAMIELNNARNERIRLEKMCYAHEKKLNEQRRKMRRERIIHKKERRNLLKQKRILKSKLKNTLQKLLELDDKYDKHMSPIPNKDTKTEELKLRLSLTNLILEEGNLTPCEITEQTGKDEDEQEEGS
;
A
#
# COMPACT_ATOMS: atom_id res chain seq x y z
N MET A 1 17.94 41.33 -7.88
CA MET A 1 19.40 41.40 -7.67
C MET A 1 20.05 40.31 -8.50
N ALA A 2 21.25 40.61 -8.97
CA ALA A 2 22.04 39.96 -10.03
C ALA A 2 21.62 40.36 -11.45
N SER A 3 22.51 40.77 -12.34
CA SER A 3 23.86 41.36 -12.22
C SER A 3 24.18 41.94 -13.59
N GLU A 4 25.04 42.95 -13.61
CA GLU A 4 25.39 43.79 -14.74
C GLU A 4 26.15 43.09 -15.88
N ASN A 5 25.93 43.68 -17.05
CA ASN A 5 26.70 43.69 -18.30
C ASN A 5 28.21 43.43 -18.20
N ASN A 6 28.75 42.77 -19.24
CA ASN A 6 29.85 43.37 -19.98
C ASN A 6 29.92 42.88 -21.44
N THR A 7 30.09 43.86 -22.31
CA THR A 7 30.08 43.79 -23.76
C THR A 7 31.51 43.63 -24.28
N GLY A 8 31.65 42.93 -25.41
CA GLY A 8 32.72 43.19 -26.38
C GLY A 8 33.81 42.12 -26.45
N SER A 9 33.84 41.37 -27.55
CA SER A 9 34.61 41.78 -28.72
C SER A 9 34.55 40.69 -29.78
N ASN A 10 34.10 41.09 -30.98
CA ASN A 10 34.39 40.39 -32.23
C ASN A 10 35.88 40.03 -32.30
N ARG A 11 36.16 38.76 -32.59
CA ARG A 11 37.23 38.41 -33.52
C ARG A 11 36.71 37.30 -34.42
N ASP A 12 36.50 37.72 -35.66
CA ASP A 12 36.61 36.88 -36.83
C ASP A 12 37.80 35.92 -36.69
N ASP A 13 37.58 34.67 -37.05
CA ASP A 13 38.45 34.02 -38.03
C ASP A 13 37.74 32.77 -38.54
N GLN A 14 37.11 32.97 -39.69
CA GLN A 14 36.74 31.92 -40.60
C GLN A 14 38.00 31.17 -41.03
N ASN A 15 38.35 30.11 -40.33
CA ASN A 15 39.24 29.08 -40.84
C ASN A 15 38.48 27.76 -40.98
N ALA A 16 37.49 27.78 -41.88
CA ALA A 16 37.04 26.56 -42.52
C ALA A 16 38.16 26.13 -43.48
N THR A 17 39.12 25.37 -42.96
CA THR A 17 40.11 24.69 -43.81
C THR A 17 39.33 23.79 -44.76
N GLN A 18 39.26 24.19 -46.03
CA GLN A 18 38.71 23.39 -47.10
C GLN A 18 39.54 22.10 -47.20
N ILE A 19 39.00 21.00 -46.66
CA ILE A 19 39.64 19.69 -46.72
C ILE A 19 39.70 19.29 -48.18
N GLN A 20 40.89 19.35 -48.78
CA GLN A 20 41.12 18.78 -50.10
C GLN A 20 40.79 17.28 -50.06
N PRO A 21 40.15 16.74 -51.11
CA PRO A 21 39.90 15.30 -51.17
C PRO A 21 41.25 14.57 -51.07
N MET A 22 41.39 13.72 -50.04
CA MET A 22 42.57 12.89 -49.86
C MET A 22 42.84 12.15 -51.18
N LYS A 23 44.02 12.37 -51.76
CA LYS A 23 44.51 11.54 -52.86
C LYS A 23 44.44 10.10 -52.39
N LYS A 24 43.77 9.25 -53.17
CA LYS A 24 43.64 7.80 -52.90
C LYS A 24 45.03 7.26 -52.59
N TRP A 25 45.21 6.77 -51.37
CA TRP A 25 46.42 6.07 -50.99
C TRP A 25 46.48 4.81 -51.84
N LYS A 26 47.49 4.71 -52.71
CA LYS A 26 47.74 3.47 -53.45
C LYS A 26 47.94 2.38 -52.42
N SER A 27 47.20 1.29 -52.58
CA SER A 27 47.39 0.12 -51.73
C SER A 27 48.85 -0.32 -51.88
N VAL A 28 49.48 -0.80 -50.81
CA VAL A 28 50.82 -1.41 -50.88
C VAL A 28 50.83 -2.61 -51.85
N SER A 29 49.65 -3.16 -52.14
CA SER A 29 49.39 -4.16 -53.19
C SER A 29 49.68 -3.67 -54.61
N ASP A 30 49.64 -2.36 -54.89
CA ASP A 30 49.84 -1.79 -56.24
C ASP A 30 51.34 -1.55 -56.56
N ILE A 31 52.23 -1.71 -55.57
CA ILE A 31 53.68 -1.48 -55.70
C ILE A 31 54.46 -2.80 -55.74
N TYR A 32 53.81 -3.91 -55.38
CA TYR A 32 54.44 -5.22 -55.35
C TYR A 32 53.70 -6.16 -56.30
N GLU A 33 54.07 -6.13 -57.58
CA GLU A 33 53.95 -7.37 -58.36
C GLU A 33 54.84 -8.40 -57.66
N PRO A 34 54.31 -9.50 -57.11
CA PRO A 34 55.16 -10.57 -56.66
C PRO A 34 55.77 -11.15 -57.92
N ARG A 35 57.01 -10.73 -58.24
CA ARG A 35 57.85 -11.46 -59.18
C ARG A 35 57.83 -12.91 -58.70
N ARG A 36 57.11 -13.76 -59.40
CA ARG A 36 57.21 -15.21 -59.26
C ARG A 36 58.60 -15.57 -59.76
N LEU A 37 59.58 -15.41 -58.88
CA LEU A 37 60.88 -16.03 -59.01
C LEU A 37 60.61 -17.52 -58.82
N THR A 38 60.38 -18.23 -59.92
CA THR A 38 60.59 -19.68 -59.97
C THR A 38 62.07 -19.91 -59.76
N VAL A 39 62.48 -19.96 -58.49
CA VAL A 39 63.78 -20.46 -58.09
C VAL A 39 63.66 -21.97 -58.15
N THR A 40 64.18 -22.58 -59.21
CA THR A 40 64.48 -24.01 -59.21
C THR A 40 65.67 -24.22 -58.27
N LEU A 41 65.39 -24.33 -56.97
CA LEU A 41 66.36 -24.85 -56.02
C LEU A 41 66.58 -26.31 -56.39
N SER A 42 67.73 -26.64 -56.96
CA SER A 42 68.23 -28.00 -56.85
C SER A 42 68.37 -28.29 -55.34
N GLU A 43 67.95 -29.48 -54.90
CA GLU A 43 67.86 -29.91 -53.49
C GLU A 43 69.19 -29.88 -52.69
N GLY A 44 70.24 -29.18 -53.12
CA GLY A 44 71.60 -29.34 -52.59
C GLY A 44 72.45 -28.09 -52.33
N THR A 45 71.95 -26.85 -52.42
CA THR A 45 72.84 -25.65 -52.39
C THR A 45 72.40 -24.47 -51.50
N LEU A 46 71.71 -24.72 -50.39
CA LEU A 46 71.70 -23.73 -49.30
C LEU A 46 72.96 -23.91 -48.45
N SER A 47 73.78 -22.87 -48.33
CA SER A 47 74.94 -22.93 -47.43
C SER A 47 74.47 -23.14 -45.98
N LEU A 48 75.26 -23.88 -45.19
CA LEU A 48 74.95 -24.21 -43.79
C LEU A 48 74.38 -23.03 -42.96
N PRO A 49 74.86 -21.78 -43.11
CA PRO A 49 74.28 -20.61 -42.43
C PRO A 49 72.82 -20.32 -42.80
N HIS A 50 72.43 -20.51 -44.07
CA HIS A 50 71.04 -20.27 -44.48
C HIS A 50 70.09 -21.32 -43.89
N HIS A 51 70.50 -22.58 -43.84
CA HIS A 51 69.70 -23.64 -43.23
C HIS A 51 69.49 -23.41 -41.73
N LEU A 52 70.53 -22.93 -41.02
CA LEU A 52 70.43 -22.51 -39.62
C LEU A 52 69.42 -21.38 -39.43
N VAL A 53 69.51 -20.31 -40.22
CA VAL A 53 68.57 -19.18 -40.15
C VAL A 53 67.14 -19.60 -40.48
N CYS A 54 66.93 -20.47 -41.48
CA CYS A 54 65.60 -20.99 -41.81
C CYS A 54 65.00 -21.79 -40.65
N ASN A 55 65.78 -22.68 -40.01
CA ASN A 55 65.29 -23.47 -38.89
C ASN A 55 64.99 -22.62 -37.64
N GLU A 56 65.84 -21.64 -37.34
CA GLU A 56 65.56 -20.67 -36.27
C GLU A 56 64.30 -19.86 -36.56
N THR A 57 64.10 -19.43 -37.81
CA THR A 57 62.91 -18.69 -38.22
C THR A 57 61.63 -19.54 -38.06
N ILE A 58 61.69 -20.82 -38.44
CA ILE A 58 60.58 -21.77 -38.23
C ILE A 58 60.27 -21.91 -36.73
N GLY A 59 61.29 -22.13 -35.90
CA GLY A 59 61.11 -22.23 -34.45
C GLY A 59 60.49 -20.98 -33.81
N VAL A 60 60.93 -19.78 -34.23
CA VAL A 60 60.35 -18.51 -33.77
C VAL A 60 58.88 -18.36 -34.19
N LEU A 61 58.52 -18.80 -35.41
CA LEU A 61 57.14 -18.74 -35.89
C LEU A 61 56.23 -19.69 -35.09
N GLU A 62 56.67 -20.91 -34.81
CA GLU A 62 55.92 -21.88 -33.99
C GLU A 62 55.70 -21.35 -32.55
N GLU A 63 56.74 -20.79 -31.94
CA GLU A 63 56.62 -20.18 -30.60
C GLU A 63 55.67 -18.97 -30.63
N ASN A 64 55.69 -18.17 -31.69
CA ASN A 64 54.79 -17.03 -31.85
C ASN A 64 53.31 -17.48 -31.95
N GLU A 65 53.03 -18.55 -32.68
CA GLU A 65 51.68 -19.14 -32.75
C GLU A 65 51.22 -19.66 -31.39
N LYS A 66 52.10 -20.35 -30.65
CA LYS A 66 51.81 -20.83 -29.30
C LYS A 66 51.50 -19.67 -28.34
N LEU A 67 52.33 -18.63 -28.34
CA LEU A 67 52.12 -17.44 -27.49
C LEU A 67 50.83 -16.70 -27.86
N LYS A 68 50.46 -16.63 -29.15
CA LYS A 68 49.18 -16.06 -29.59
C LYS A 68 47.99 -16.86 -29.04
N ALA A 69 48.07 -18.19 -29.05
CA ALA A 69 47.03 -19.05 -28.51
C ALA A 69 46.89 -18.89 -26.98
N GLU A 70 48.00 -18.84 -26.26
CA GLU A 70 48.02 -18.59 -24.80
C GLU A 70 47.45 -17.21 -24.46
N LEU A 71 47.85 -16.17 -25.20
CA LEU A 71 47.33 -14.82 -25.03
C LEU A 71 45.82 -14.76 -25.28
N PHE A 72 45.32 -15.47 -26.29
CA PHE A 72 43.89 -15.57 -26.56
C PHE A 72 43.16 -16.25 -25.40
N ASN A 73 43.68 -17.36 -24.89
CA ASN A 73 43.10 -18.06 -23.74
C ASN A 73 43.05 -17.17 -22.49
N LEU A 74 44.13 -16.45 -22.18
CA LEU A 74 44.17 -15.50 -21.06
C LEU A 74 43.14 -14.38 -21.22
N LYS A 75 42.92 -13.87 -22.44
CA LYS A 75 41.87 -12.88 -22.71
C LYS A 75 40.47 -13.43 -22.40
N ILE A 76 40.19 -14.68 -22.78
CA ILE A 76 38.91 -15.33 -22.47
C ILE A 76 38.74 -15.51 -20.96
N GLN A 77 39.78 -15.97 -20.26
CA GLN A 77 39.73 -16.10 -18.80
C GLN A 77 39.49 -14.76 -18.10
N LEU A 78 40.15 -13.69 -18.56
CA LEU A 78 39.94 -12.35 -18.02
C LEU A 78 38.50 -11.87 -18.24
N LEU A 79 37.93 -12.13 -19.41
CA LEU A 79 36.54 -11.76 -19.70
C LEU A 79 35.58 -12.49 -18.76
N LEU A 80 35.73 -13.80 -18.60
CA LEU A 80 34.92 -14.61 -17.68
C LEU A 80 35.06 -14.14 -16.23
N TYR A 81 36.27 -13.76 -15.81
CA TYR A 81 36.50 -13.22 -14.48
C TYR A 81 35.78 -11.88 -14.26
N ILE A 82 35.80 -10.99 -15.26
CA ILE A 82 35.09 -9.71 -15.20
C ILE A 82 33.59 -9.95 -15.11
N ASP A 83 33.04 -10.85 -15.91
CA ASP A 83 31.61 -11.20 -15.89
C ASP A 83 31.19 -11.71 -14.50
N ALA A 84 31.96 -12.64 -13.93
CA ALA A 84 31.71 -13.16 -12.57
C ALA A 84 31.76 -12.04 -11.50
N MET A 85 32.68 -11.08 -11.64
CA MET A 85 32.78 -9.94 -10.74
C MET A 85 31.58 -8.98 -10.85
N ILE A 86 31.06 -8.77 -12.06
CA ILE A 86 29.84 -7.98 -12.29
C ILE A 86 28.64 -8.67 -11.63
N GLU A 87 28.47 -9.97 -11.86
CA GLU A 87 27.40 -10.75 -11.24
C GLU A 87 27.46 -10.71 -9.72
N LEU A 88 28.65 -10.91 -9.14
CA LEU A 88 28.87 -10.85 -7.70
C LEU A 88 28.51 -9.47 -7.13
N ASN A 89 28.88 -8.38 -7.82
CA ASN A 89 28.54 -7.02 -7.41
C ASN A 89 27.03 -6.78 -7.47
N ASN A 90 26.35 -7.27 -8.52
CA ASN A 90 24.90 -7.16 -8.64
C ASN A 90 24.19 -7.92 -7.52
N ALA A 91 24.61 -9.16 -7.23
CA ALA A 91 24.10 -9.95 -6.13
C ALA A 91 24.32 -9.27 -4.77
N ARG A 92 25.50 -8.67 -4.56
CA ARG A 92 25.80 -7.89 -3.35
C ARG A 92 24.88 -6.67 -3.20
N ASN A 93 24.65 -5.93 -4.29
CA ASN A 93 23.76 -4.76 -4.28
C ASN A 93 22.33 -5.16 -3.95
N GLU A 94 21.84 -6.26 -4.53
CA GLU A 94 20.50 -6.77 -4.25
C GLU A 94 20.38 -7.24 -2.80
N ARG A 95 21.40 -7.93 -2.26
CA ARG A 95 21.44 -8.30 -0.84
C ARG A 95 21.29 -7.08 0.08
N ILE A 96 22.06 -6.02 -0.17
CA ILE A 96 22.00 -4.78 0.61
C ILE A 96 20.62 -4.13 0.51
N ARG A 97 19.99 -4.15 -0.68
CA ARG A 97 18.64 -3.63 -0.90
C ARG A 97 17.62 -4.40 -0.07
N LEU A 98 17.66 -5.73 -0.12
CA LEU A 98 16.76 -6.60 0.64
C LEU A 98 16.95 -6.45 2.15
N GLU A 99 18.19 -6.40 2.64
CA GLU A 99 18.50 -6.16 4.06
C GLU A 99 17.87 -4.85 4.56
N LYS A 100 17.98 -3.76 3.79
CA LYS A 100 17.36 -2.47 4.12
C LYS A 100 15.83 -2.58 4.20
N MET A 101 15.20 -3.28 3.26
CA MET A 101 13.76 -3.48 3.29
C MET A 101 13.33 -4.32 4.49
N CYS A 102 14.01 -5.43 4.77
CA CYS A 102 13.74 -6.28 5.93
C CYS A 102 13.79 -5.48 7.24
N TYR A 103 14.85 -4.69 7.42
CA TYR A 103 14.98 -3.82 8.58
C TYR A 103 13.83 -2.80 8.69
N ALA A 104 13.45 -2.17 7.58
CA ALA A 104 12.35 -1.22 7.56
C ALA A 104 11.00 -1.88 7.91
N HIS A 105 10.74 -3.08 7.41
CA HIS A 105 9.55 -3.86 7.72
C HIS A 105 9.51 -4.29 9.18
N GLU A 106 10.63 -4.77 9.72
CA GLU A 106 10.75 -5.14 11.13
C GLU A 106 10.48 -3.96 12.06
N LYS A 107 11.05 -2.78 11.74
CA LYS A 107 10.81 -1.55 12.49
C LYS A 107 9.32 -1.17 12.49
N LYS A 108 8.64 -1.22 11.33
CA LYS A 108 7.20 -0.95 11.21
C LYS A 108 6.36 -1.94 12.03
N LEU A 109 6.68 -3.24 11.94
CA LEU A 109 5.98 -4.29 12.69
C LEU A 109 6.14 -4.10 14.21
N ASN A 110 7.35 -3.79 14.66
CA ASN A 110 7.63 -3.54 16.07
C ASN A 110 6.88 -2.31 16.59
N GLU A 111 6.77 -1.26 15.78
CA GLU A 111 5.99 -0.07 16.15
C GLU A 111 4.49 -0.39 16.25
N GLN A 112 3.93 -1.14 15.30
CA GLN A 112 2.54 -1.61 15.38
C GLN A 112 2.28 -2.47 16.61
N ARG A 113 3.20 -3.40 16.93
CA ARG A 113 3.13 -4.22 18.16
C ARG A 113 3.12 -3.36 19.42
N ARG A 114 3.92 -2.30 19.47
CA ARG A 114 3.93 -1.34 20.59
C ARG A 114 2.61 -0.59 20.72
N LYS A 115 2.05 -0.10 19.60
CA LYS A 115 0.73 0.57 19.59
C LYS A 115 -0.37 -0.34 20.11
N MET A 116 -0.50 -1.56 19.58
CA MET A 116 -1.50 -2.52 20.05
C MET A 116 -1.34 -2.85 21.54
N ARG A 117 -0.11 -2.99 22.04
CA ARG A 117 0.13 -3.23 23.47
C ARG A 117 -0.38 -2.05 24.32
N ARG A 118 -0.13 -0.81 23.91
CA ARG A 118 -0.60 0.39 24.61
C ARG A 118 -2.12 0.46 24.61
N GLU A 119 -2.77 0.25 23.47
CA GLU A 119 -4.23 0.23 23.33
C GLU A 119 -4.87 -0.84 24.23
N ARG A 120 -4.32 -2.06 24.26
CA ARG A 120 -4.78 -3.12 25.17
C ARG A 120 -4.72 -2.69 26.63
N ILE A 121 -3.66 -1.99 27.03
CA ILE A 121 -3.52 -1.48 28.39
C ILE A 121 -4.57 -0.41 28.68
N ILE A 122 -4.79 0.51 27.75
CA ILE A 122 -5.80 1.58 27.85
C ILE A 122 -7.20 0.96 28.00
N HIS A 123 -7.61 0.09 27.09
CA HIS A 123 -8.90 -0.59 27.15
C HIS A 123 -9.08 -1.39 28.45
N LYS A 124 -8.03 -2.05 28.94
CA LYS A 124 -8.08 -2.77 30.22
C LYS A 124 -8.28 -1.82 31.40
N LYS A 125 -7.68 -0.61 31.37
CA LYS A 125 -7.88 0.43 32.39
C LYS A 125 -9.30 1.00 32.32
N GLU A 126 -9.78 1.35 31.13
CA GLU A 126 -11.14 1.85 30.89
C GLU A 126 -12.19 0.85 31.38
N ARG A 127 -12.06 -0.42 30.99
CA ARG A 127 -12.96 -1.49 31.44
C ARG A 127 -13.02 -1.60 32.96
N ARG A 128 -11.87 -1.51 33.64
CA ARG A 128 -11.81 -1.50 35.11
C ARG A 128 -12.50 -0.27 35.70
N ASN A 129 -12.34 0.89 35.09
CA ASN A 129 -12.98 2.12 35.55
C ASN A 129 -14.51 2.03 35.42
N LEU A 130 -15.01 1.59 34.25
CA LEU A 130 -16.44 1.38 34.01
C LEU A 130 -17.03 0.36 34.99
N LEU A 131 -16.31 -0.72 35.29
CA LEU A 131 -16.74 -1.70 36.30
C LEU A 131 -16.85 -1.08 37.70
N LYS A 132 -15.92 -0.20 38.09
CA LYS A 132 -16.01 0.53 39.37
C LYS A 132 -17.22 1.46 39.39
N GLN A 133 -17.42 2.25 38.32
CA GLN A 133 -18.59 3.14 38.19
C GLN A 133 -19.91 2.36 38.25
N LYS A 134 -20.01 1.22 37.55
CA LYS A 134 -21.17 0.33 37.61
C LYS A 134 -21.45 -0.16 39.04
N ARG A 135 -20.42 -0.51 39.81
CA ARG A 135 -20.58 -0.93 41.22
C ARG A 135 -21.11 0.22 42.08
N ILE A 136 -20.57 1.43 41.91
CA ILE A 136 -21.02 2.63 42.64
C ILE A 136 -22.48 2.95 42.30
N LEU A 137 -22.85 2.90 41.01
CA LEU A 137 -24.22 3.16 40.60
C LEU A 137 -25.18 2.11 41.16
N LYS A 138 -24.77 0.83 41.18
CA LYS A 138 -25.55 -0.25 41.76
C LYS A 138 -25.78 -0.07 43.27
N SER A 139 -24.78 0.39 44.02
CA SER A 139 -24.97 0.68 45.45
C SER A 139 -25.87 1.89 45.67
N LYS A 140 -25.70 2.96 44.89
CA LYS A 140 -26.62 4.12 44.91
C LYS A 140 -28.07 3.70 44.65
N LEU A 141 -28.29 2.89 43.61
CA LEU A 141 -29.63 2.39 43.25
C LEU A 141 -30.27 1.56 44.37
N LYS A 142 -29.49 0.66 44.99
CA LYS A 142 -29.96 -0.11 46.17
C LYS A 142 -30.36 0.81 47.32
N ASN A 143 -29.53 1.81 47.62
CA ASN A 143 -29.81 2.75 48.70
C ASN A 143 -31.06 3.59 48.42
N THR A 144 -31.28 4.03 47.17
CA THR A 144 -32.50 4.75 46.80
C THR A 144 -33.73 3.86 46.86
N LEU A 145 -33.64 2.60 46.44
CA LEU A 145 -34.75 1.65 46.52
C LEU A 145 -35.12 1.35 47.98
N GLN A 146 -34.13 1.19 48.86
CA GLN A 146 -34.36 1.04 50.30
C GLN A 146 -35.07 2.26 50.90
N LYS A 147 -34.66 3.48 50.53
CA LYS A 147 -35.32 4.70 50.99
C LYS A 147 -36.76 4.83 50.48
N LEU A 148 -37.03 4.39 49.26
CA LEU A 148 -38.40 4.38 48.72
C LEU A 148 -39.28 3.39 49.50
N LEU A 149 -38.79 2.17 49.75
CA LEU A 149 -39.49 1.19 50.59
C LEU A 149 -39.78 1.74 52.00
N GLU A 150 -38.82 2.40 52.63
CA GLU A 150 -39.01 3.04 53.94
C GLU A 150 -40.02 4.19 53.91
N LEU A 151 -40.17 4.88 52.78
CA LEU A 151 -41.19 5.92 52.59
C LEU A 151 -42.56 5.30 52.35
N ASP A 152 -42.65 4.24 51.55
CA ASP A 152 -43.90 3.49 51.32
C ASP A 152 -44.42 2.87 52.63
N ASP A 153 -43.54 2.25 53.43
CA ASP A 153 -43.89 1.73 54.77
C ASP A 153 -44.41 2.82 55.72
N LYS A 154 -43.90 4.05 55.59
CA LYS A 154 -44.39 5.21 56.36
C LYS A 154 -45.73 5.70 55.81
N TYR A 155 -45.88 5.74 54.49
CA TYR A 155 -47.12 6.13 53.84
C TYR A 155 -48.26 5.16 54.17
N ASP A 156 -48.00 3.84 54.14
CA ASP A 156 -48.96 2.80 54.53
C ASP A 156 -49.34 2.86 56.02
N LYS A 157 -48.44 3.34 56.89
CA LYS A 157 -48.78 3.62 58.31
C LYS A 157 -49.64 4.87 58.50
N HIS A 158 -49.57 5.84 57.57
CA HIS A 158 -50.35 7.07 57.60
C HIS A 158 -51.66 6.96 56.79
N MET A 159 -51.79 5.95 55.94
CA MET A 159 -53.05 5.55 55.35
C MET A 159 -53.84 4.74 56.37
N SER A 160 -54.78 5.40 57.05
CA SER A 160 -55.90 4.67 57.64
C SER A 160 -56.54 3.82 56.54
N PRO A 161 -57.02 2.59 56.81
CA PRO A 161 -57.81 1.85 55.84
C PRO A 161 -58.87 2.81 55.31
N ILE A 162 -58.86 3.08 54.01
CA ILE A 162 -59.93 3.86 53.38
C ILE A 162 -61.20 3.15 53.84
N PRO A 163 -62.10 3.82 54.59
CA PRO A 163 -63.34 3.18 54.96
C PRO A 163 -63.97 2.81 53.64
N ASN A 164 -64.23 1.51 53.47
CA ASN A 164 -64.93 0.96 52.33
C ASN A 164 -66.33 1.59 52.33
N LYS A 165 -66.44 2.83 51.85
CA LYS A 165 -67.71 3.48 51.56
C LYS A 165 -68.25 2.61 50.45
N ASP A 166 -69.19 1.73 50.80
CA ASP A 166 -69.81 0.75 49.93
C ASP A 166 -69.88 1.29 48.51
N THR A 167 -68.89 0.92 47.69
CA THR A 167 -68.77 1.40 46.31
C THR A 167 -70.02 1.00 45.53
N LYS A 168 -70.65 -0.09 45.94
CA LYS A 168 -71.98 -0.53 45.49
C LYS A 168 -73.10 0.47 45.78
N THR A 169 -73.12 1.14 46.92
CA THR A 169 -74.19 2.09 47.29
C THR A 169 -74.07 3.38 46.49
N GLU A 170 -72.86 3.88 46.29
CA GLU A 170 -72.62 5.05 45.43
C GLU A 170 -72.77 4.71 43.94
N GLU A 171 -72.37 3.51 43.51
CA GLU A 171 -72.65 3.00 42.16
C GLU A 171 -74.17 2.87 41.91
N LEU A 172 -74.93 2.36 42.88
CA LEU A 172 -76.39 2.28 42.79
C LEU A 172 -77.04 3.66 42.72
N LYS A 173 -76.55 4.65 43.47
CA LYS A 173 -77.02 6.05 43.34
C LYS A 173 -76.75 6.61 41.95
N LEU A 174 -75.54 6.40 41.41
CA LEU A 174 -75.20 6.87 40.06
C LEU A 174 -76.06 6.18 38.99
N ARG A 175 -76.29 4.86 39.11
CA ARG A 175 -77.18 4.11 38.20
C ARG A 175 -78.62 4.61 38.28
N LEU A 176 -79.14 4.91 39.48
CA LEU A 176 -80.48 5.45 39.67
C LEU A 176 -80.60 6.85 39.04
N SER A 177 -79.63 7.72 39.25
CA SER A 177 -79.58 9.05 38.63
C SER A 177 -79.52 8.96 37.09
N LEU A 178 -78.72 8.04 36.55
CA LEU A 178 -78.64 7.83 35.10
C LEU A 178 -79.97 7.31 34.52
N THR A 179 -80.64 6.40 35.24
CA THR A 179 -81.93 5.85 34.81
C THR A 179 -83.00 6.94 34.81
N ASN A 180 -83.02 7.82 35.82
CA ASN A 180 -83.93 8.96 35.87
C ASN A 180 -83.66 9.94 34.72
N LEU A 181 -82.39 10.20 34.38
CA LEU A 181 -82.03 11.06 33.24
C LEU A 181 -82.53 10.46 31.90
N ILE A 182 -82.34 9.15 31.70
CA ILE A 182 -82.82 8.44 30.50
C ILE A 182 -84.36 8.42 30.43
N LEU A 183 -85.05 8.32 31.56
CA LEU A 183 -86.51 8.38 31.61
C LEU A 183 -87.04 9.80 31.38
N GLU A 184 -86.30 10.84 31.76
CA GLU A 184 -86.63 12.23 31.41
C GLU A 184 -86.36 12.52 29.92
N GLU A 185 -85.32 11.95 29.32
CA GLU A 185 -85.02 12.08 27.88
C GLU A 185 -85.91 11.19 26.97
N GLY A 186 -86.50 10.11 27.50
CA GLY A 186 -87.35 9.17 26.76
C GLY A 186 -88.79 9.65 26.45
N ASN A 187 -89.16 10.87 26.86
CA ASN A 187 -90.48 11.47 26.62
C ASN A 187 -90.52 12.51 25.46
N LEU A 188 -89.52 12.51 24.58
CA LEU A 188 -89.54 13.29 23.33
C LEU A 188 -89.41 12.37 22.10
N THR A 189 -90.38 12.51 21.21
CA THR A 189 -90.75 11.71 20.03
C THR A 189 -89.66 11.48 18.96
N PRO A 190 -89.78 10.40 18.16
CA PRO A 190 -88.83 10.04 17.10
C PRO A 190 -89.15 10.74 15.76
N CYS A 191 -88.13 11.23 15.04
CA CYS A 191 -88.23 11.62 13.63
C CYS A 191 -87.04 11.10 12.80
N GLU A 192 -87.36 10.11 11.97
CA GLU A 192 -86.96 9.89 10.57
C GLU A 192 -85.47 9.92 10.13
N ILE A 193 -85.00 8.69 9.92
CA ILE A 193 -84.13 8.11 8.87
C ILE A 193 -83.79 9.03 7.67
N THR A 194 -82.49 9.10 7.33
CA THR A 194 -82.06 9.01 5.92
C THR A 194 -80.73 8.25 5.85
N GLU A 195 -80.76 7.07 5.22
CA GLU A 195 -79.59 6.31 4.78
C GLU A 195 -78.94 7.02 3.59
N GLN A 196 -77.61 7.20 3.62
CA GLN A 196 -76.81 7.10 2.41
C GLN A 196 -75.51 6.35 2.70
N THR A 197 -75.42 5.22 2.00
CA THR A 197 -74.32 4.29 1.80
C THR A 197 -73.28 4.84 0.82
N GLY A 198 -72.02 4.43 1.01
CA GLY A 198 -70.94 4.50 0.02
C GLY A 198 -69.58 4.43 0.74
N LYS A 199 -68.84 3.30 0.79
CA LYS A 199 -68.07 2.67 -0.31
C LYS A 199 -67.18 3.70 -1.03
N ASP A 200 -65.91 3.51 -1.29
CA ASP A 200 -64.95 2.41 -1.21
C ASP A 200 -63.55 3.05 -1.46
N GLU A 201 -62.47 2.29 -1.22
CA GLU A 201 -61.16 2.33 -1.93
C GLU A 201 -60.21 3.52 -1.69
N ASP A 202 -58.96 3.34 -1.21
CA ASP A 202 -57.77 2.58 -1.67
C ASP A 202 -56.74 3.51 -2.38
N GLU A 203 -55.49 3.04 -2.38
CA GLU A 203 -54.26 3.55 -3.04
C GLU A 203 -53.44 4.57 -2.20
N GLN A 204 -52.30 4.21 -1.59
CA GLN A 204 -50.98 3.83 -2.15
C GLN A 204 -50.41 4.82 -3.19
N GLU A 205 -49.28 5.44 -2.82
CA GLU A 205 -47.99 5.55 -3.55
C GLU A 205 -47.25 6.79 -3.05
N GLU A 206 -46.11 6.60 -2.37
CA GLU A 206 -44.75 6.66 -2.93
C GLU A 206 -44.28 8.06 -3.32
N GLY A 207 -43.15 8.44 -2.72
CA GLY A 207 -42.00 8.87 -3.51
C GLY A 207 -41.91 10.35 -3.87
N SER A 208 -41.33 11.13 -2.96
CA SER A 208 -40.19 12.02 -3.25
C SER A 208 -39.44 12.38 -1.97
#